data_AF-A0A7C1SR07-F1
#
_entry.id   AF-A0A7C1SR07-F1
#
_cell.length_a   1.000
_cell.length_b   1.000
_cell.length_c   1.000
_cell.angle_alpha   90.00
_cell.angle_beta   90.00
_cell.angle_gamma   90.00
#
_symmetry.space_group_name_H-M   'P 1'
#
loop_
_entity.id
_entity.type
_entity.pdbx_description
1 polymer ?
#
loop_
_entity_poly.entity_id
_entity_poly.type
_entity_poly.pdbx_seq_one_letter_code
_entity_poly.pdbx_strand_id
1 'polypeptide(L)'
;DTIVADLQLGLGVVLAGQYIRFYGIDAWEITGENKEKGLGAKDYFVKRLAEGEVIIGIWPEWERDGKDSFGRWLGIVYVDGVNINTELVEKGQA
;
A
#
# COMPACT_ATOMS: atom_id res chain seq x y z
N ASP A 1 -5.52 -2.31 4.07
CA ASP A 1 -5.18 -1.05 3.36
C ASP A 1 -3.75 -0.54 3.65
N THR A 2 -2.94 -1.22 4.49
CA THR A 2 -1.64 -0.71 4.93
C THR A 2 -0.57 -1.80 4.75
N ILE A 3 0.64 -1.40 4.32
CA ILE A 3 1.83 -2.27 4.24
C ILE A 3 2.95 -1.75 5.14
N VAL A 4 3.89 -2.63 5.48
CA VAL A 4 5.15 -2.27 6.13
C VAL A 4 6.27 -2.56 5.14
N ALA A 5 7.11 -1.56 4.86
CA ALA A 5 8.19 -1.67 3.90
C ALA A 5 9.45 -0.95 4.38
N ASP A 6 10.59 -1.46 3.91
CA ASP A 6 11.88 -0.77 4.01
C ASP A 6 12.07 0.05 2.73
N LEU A 7 12.15 1.38 2.86
CA LEU A 7 12.29 2.29 1.73
C LEU A 7 13.78 2.53 1.44
N GLN A 8 14.24 2.04 0.29
CA GLN A 8 15.58 2.33 -0.23
C GLN A 8 15.57 3.65 -1.00
N LEU A 9 16.24 4.67 -0.46
CA LEU A 9 16.24 6.03 -1.05
C LEU A 9 17.50 6.33 -1.87
N GLY A 10 18.39 5.33 -2.03
CA GLY A 10 19.71 5.51 -2.61
C GLY A 10 20.73 6.03 -1.60
N LEU A 11 21.99 6.21 -2.03
CA LEU A 11 23.10 6.71 -1.19
C LEU A 11 23.35 5.90 0.10
N GLY A 12 22.94 4.63 0.13
CA GLY A 12 23.01 3.79 1.33
C GLY A 12 22.01 4.16 2.43
N VAL A 13 21.03 5.04 2.14
CA VAL A 13 19.98 5.44 3.07
C VAL A 13 18.80 4.49 2.95
N VAL A 14 18.41 3.91 4.09
CA VAL A 14 17.24 3.02 4.21
C VAL A 14 16.36 3.54 5.35
N LEU A 15 15.08 3.77 5.07
CA LEU A 15 14.08 3.95 6.12
C LEU A 15 13.40 2.61 6.37
N ALA A 16 13.79 1.94 7.46
CA ALA A 16 13.27 0.62 7.79
C ALA A 16 11.90 0.70 8.49
N GLY A 17 11.06 -0.32 8.29
CA GLY A 17 9.81 -0.52 9.04
C GLY A 17 8.78 0.60 8.85
N GLN A 18 8.74 1.21 7.67
CA GLN A 18 7.81 2.30 7.40
C GLN A 18 6.42 1.76 7.10
N TYR A 19 5.42 2.31 7.79
CA TYR A 19 4.02 2.01 7.52
C TYR A 19 3.50 2.89 6.40
N ILE A 20 2.88 2.27 5.40
CA ILE A 20 2.40 2.94 4.20
C ILE A 20 0.94 2.56 4.00
N ARG A 21 0.07 3.54 4.17
CA ARG A 21 -1.36 3.42 3.91
C ARG A 21 -1.64 3.70 2.45
N PHE A 22 -2.46 2.85 1.84
CA PHE A 22 -2.87 3.02 0.46
C PHE A 22 -3.81 4.21 0.32
N TYR A 23 -3.45 5.10 -0.58
CA TYR A 23 -4.33 6.19 -0.96
C TYR A 23 -5.54 5.69 -1.74
N GLY A 24 -6.70 6.29 -1.44
CA GLY A 24 -7.92 6.11 -2.21
C GLY A 24 -8.57 4.73 -2.08
N ILE A 25 -8.18 3.96 -1.07
CA ILE A 25 -8.67 2.59 -0.81
C ILE A 25 -9.43 2.55 0.51
N ASP A 26 -10.60 1.88 0.52
CA ASP A 26 -11.33 1.48 1.73
C ASP A 26 -11.36 -0.06 1.84
N ALA A 27 -10.21 -0.65 2.17
CA ALA A 27 -10.04 -2.10 2.13
C ALA A 27 -10.98 -2.84 3.09
N TRP A 28 -11.49 -4.00 2.65
CA TRP A 28 -12.24 -4.90 3.52
C TRP A 28 -11.41 -5.31 4.75
N GLU A 29 -12.05 -5.24 5.92
CA GLU A 29 -11.43 -5.66 7.17
C GLU A 29 -11.13 -7.17 7.20
N ILE A 30 -9.96 -7.53 7.72
CA ILE A 30 -9.53 -8.93 7.87
C ILE A 30 -10.14 -9.61 9.11
N THR A 31 -11.14 -8.98 9.72
CA THR A 31 -11.86 -9.46 10.90
C THR A 31 -13.36 -9.31 10.69
N GLY A 32 -14.16 -10.07 11.45
CA GLY A 32 -15.63 -10.05 11.33
C GLY A 32 -16.15 -10.65 10.03
N GLU A 33 -17.34 -10.20 9.61
CA GLU A 33 -18.11 -10.77 8.48
C GLU A 33 -17.40 -10.62 7.12
N ASN A 34 -16.52 -9.62 6.98
CA ASN A 34 -15.79 -9.36 5.73
C ASN A 34 -14.41 -10.05 5.66
N LYS A 35 -14.06 -10.87 6.65
CA LYS A 35 -12.74 -11.50 6.77
C LYS A 35 -12.29 -12.28 5.52
N GLU A 36 -13.18 -13.05 4.89
CA GLU A 36 -12.83 -13.83 3.70
C GLU A 36 -12.48 -12.92 2.51
N LYS A 37 -13.21 -11.83 2.33
CA LYS A 37 -12.93 -10.83 1.29
C LYS A 37 -11.60 -10.12 1.57
N GLY A 38 -11.35 -9.74 2.83
CA GLY A 38 -10.10 -9.10 3.25
C GLY A 38 -8.88 -10.01 3.05
N LEU A 39 -9.01 -11.31 3.34
CA LEU A 39 -7.97 -12.31 3.06
C LEU A 39 -7.72 -12.47 1.55
N GLY A 40 -8.78 -12.55 0.75
CA GLY A 40 -8.67 -12.63 -0.71
C GLY A 40 -7.96 -11.40 -1.31
N ALA A 41 -8.30 -10.20 -0.83
CA ALA A 41 -7.64 -8.96 -1.23
C ALA A 41 -6.15 -8.95 -0.89
N LYS A 42 -5.81 -9.40 0.33
CA LYS A 42 -4.42 -9.52 0.78
C LYS A 42 -3.63 -10.51 -0.08
N ASP A 43 -4.19 -11.69 -0.33
CA ASP A 43 -3.52 -12.74 -1.12
C ASP A 43 -3.31 -12.30 -2.56
N TYR A 44 -4.29 -11.61 -3.15
CA TYR A 44 -4.16 -11.01 -4.47
C TYR A 44 -3.04 -9.97 -4.50
N PHE A 45 -3.04 -9.03 -3.55
CA PHE A 45 -2.00 -8.01 -3.44
C PHE A 45 -0.60 -8.62 -3.31
N VAL A 46 -0.42 -9.62 -2.44
CA VAL A 46 0.88 -10.30 -2.25
C VAL A 46 1.34 -10.99 -3.53
N LYS A 47 0.44 -11.66 -4.27
CA LYS A 47 0.79 -12.27 -5.56
C LYS A 47 1.23 -11.21 -6.56
N ARG A 48 0.48 -10.10 -6.66
CA ARG A 48 0.78 -9.00 -7.58
C ARG A 48 2.14 -8.38 -7.31
N LEU A 49 2.51 -8.17 -6.04
CA LEU A 49 3.84 -7.67 -5.66
C LEU A 49 4.99 -8.59 -6.11
N ALA A 50 4.75 -9.89 -6.25
CA ALA A 50 5.79 -10.84 -6.64
C ALA A 50 6.02 -10.92 -8.16
N GLU A 51 5.20 -10.24 -8.96
CA GLU A 51 5.24 -10.34 -10.42
C GLU A 51 6.27 -9.40 -11.07
N GLY A 52 6.76 -8.39 -10.35
CA GLY A 52 7.59 -7.35 -10.96
C GLY A 52 8.26 -6.40 -9.99
N GLU A 53 8.79 -5.31 -10.54
CA GLU A 53 9.43 -4.25 -9.76
C GLU A 53 8.37 -3.46 -8.99
N VAL A 54 8.58 -3.33 -7.68
CA VAL A 54 7.68 -2.58 -6.80
C VAL A 54 8.21 -1.18 -6.60
N ILE A 55 7.41 -0.18 -6.96
CA ILE A 55 7.69 1.23 -6.72
C ILE A 55 6.61 1.79 -5.80
N ILE A 56 7.02 2.49 -4.74
CA ILE A 56 6.11 3.17 -3.84
C ILE A 56 6.25 4.68 -4.02
N GLY A 57 5.18 5.31 -4.52
CA GLY A 57 5.08 6.76 -4.59
C GLY A 57 4.47 7.32 -3.32
N ILE A 58 5.18 8.22 -2.64
CA ILE A 58 4.66 8.99 -1.50
C ILE A 58 4.39 10.41 -1.97
N TRP A 59 3.19 10.95 -1.69
CA TRP A 59 2.88 12.34 -1.97
C TRP A 59 2.84 13.18 -0.68
N PRO A 60 3.87 14.00 -0.42
CA PRO A 60 4.03 14.73 0.82
C PRO A 60 3.02 15.87 1.01
N GLU A 61 2.25 16.21 -0.02
CA GLU A 61 1.29 17.31 -0.05
C GLU A 61 -0.02 16.97 0.66
N TRP A 62 -0.26 15.70 0.98
CA TRP A 62 -1.55 15.22 1.47
C TRP A 62 -1.78 15.40 2.98
N GLU A 63 -0.74 15.49 3.79
CA GLU A 63 -0.79 15.86 5.22
C GLU A 63 0.58 16.44 5.66
N ARG A 64 0.74 16.86 6.93
CA ARG A 64 2.01 17.40 7.49
C ARG A 64 3.18 16.48 7.13
N ASP A 65 3.98 16.90 6.16
CA ASP A 65 5.15 16.17 5.67
C ASP A 65 4.84 14.78 5.09
N GLY A 66 3.62 14.54 4.58
CA GLY A 66 3.20 13.29 3.93
C GLY A 66 2.77 12.15 4.84
N LYS A 67 2.63 12.40 6.15
CA LYS A 67 2.20 11.40 7.13
C LYS A 67 0.85 11.73 7.74
N ASP A 68 0.06 10.69 8.00
CA ASP A 68 -1.20 10.82 8.74
C ASP A 68 -0.98 11.05 10.25
N SER A 69 -2.07 11.30 10.98
CA SER A 69 -2.06 11.48 12.45
C SER A 69 -1.52 10.27 13.25
N PHE A 70 -1.39 9.10 12.61
CA PHE A 70 -0.80 7.89 13.18
C PHE A 70 0.65 7.66 12.73
N GLY A 71 1.22 8.60 11.97
CA GLY A 71 2.60 8.56 11.49
C GLY A 71 2.82 7.66 10.27
N ARG A 72 1.76 7.22 9.59
CA ARG A 72 1.85 6.39 8.38
C ARG A 72 1.98 7.27 7.15
N TRP A 73 2.83 6.86 6.22
CA TRP A 73 2.91 7.50 4.92
C TRP A 73 1.66 7.22 4.11
N LEU A 74 1.16 8.21 3.38
CA LEU A 74 0.11 8.00 2.39
C LEU A 74 0.75 7.75 1.03
N GLY A 75 0.47 6.59 0.43
CA GLY A 75 1.21 6.13 -0.74
C GLY A 75 0.40 5.37 -1.78
N ILE A 76 0.96 5.33 -2.99
CA ILE A 76 0.48 4.55 -4.12
C ILE A 76 1.53 3.51 -4.48
N VAL A 77 1.09 2.26 -4.60
CA VAL A 77 1.95 1.13 -4.97
C VAL A 77 1.82 0.89 -6.46
N TYR A 78 2.96 0.77 -7.13
CA TYR A 78 3.07 0.40 -8.53
C TYR A 78 3.83 -0.93 -8.67
N VAL A 79 3.34 -1.81 -9.54
CA VAL A 79 4.09 -3.00 -9.99
C VAL A 79 4.22 -2.93 -11.50
N ASP A 80 5.46 -2.84 -11.98
CA ASP A 80 5.79 -2.64 -13.41
C ASP A 80 4.99 -1.49 -14.05
N GLY A 81 4.83 -0.39 -13.31
CA GLY A 81 4.10 0.81 -13.75
C GLY A 81 2.58 0.75 -13.61
N VAL A 82 2.00 -0.38 -13.18
CA VAL A 82 0.56 -0.51 -12.93
C VAL A 82 0.22 -0.06 -11.52
N ASN A 83 -0.73 0.85 -11.37
CA ASN A 83 -1.23 1.32 -10.07
C ASN A 83 -2.07 0.22 -9.39
N ILE A 84 -1.50 -0.41 -8.36
CA ILE A 84 -2.16 -1.51 -7.64
C ILE A 84 -3.29 -1.01 -6.75
N ASN A 85 -3.21 0.24 -6.27
CA ASN A 85 -4.28 0.80 -5.46
C ASN A 85 -5.60 0.83 -6.23
N THR A 86 -5.57 1.35 -7.46
CA THR A 86 -6.74 1.39 -8.35
C THR A 86 -7.19 -0.01 -8.75
N GLU A 87 -6.25 -0.90 -9.05
CA GLU A 87 -6.54 -2.29 -9.44
C GLU A 87 -7.32 -3.05 -8.34
N LEU A 88 -6.98 -2.83 -7.07
CA LEU A 88 -7.69 -3.41 -5.92
C LEU A 88 -9.14 -2.91 -5.84
N VAL A 89 -9.37 -1.62 -6.04
CA VAL A 89 -10.72 -1.02 -6.04
C VAL A 89 -11.57 -1.55 -7.20
N GLU A 90 -11.00 -1.56 -8.41
CA GLU A 90 -11.71 -2.03 -9.61
C GLU A 90 -12.11 -3.51 -9.53
N LYS A 91 -11.32 -4.33 -8.83
CA LYS A 91 -11.62 -5.75 -8.60
C LYS A 91 -12.59 -6.00 -7.43
N GLY A 92 -13.12 -4.94 -6.81
CA GLY A 92 -14.03 -5.03 -5.66
C GLY A 92 -13.36 -5.54 -4.38
N GLN A 93 -12.03 -5.39 -4.28
CA GLN A 93 -11.23 -5.83 -3.14
C GLN A 93 -10.96 -4.71 -2.13
N ALA A 94 -11.53 -3.53 -2.38
CA ALA A 94 -11.37 -2.28 -1.64
C ALA A 94 -12.58 -1.35 -1.88
#